data_AF-A0A940WX90-F1
#
_entry.id   AF-A0A940WX90-F1
#
_cell.length_a   1.000
_cell.length_b   1.000
_cell.length_c   1.000
_cell.angle_alpha   90.00
_cell.angle_beta   90.00
_cell.angle_gamma   90.00
#
_symmetry.space_group_name_H-M   'P 1'
#
loop_
_entity.id
_entity.type
_entity.pdbx_description
1 polymer ?
#
loop_
_entity_poly.entity_id
_entity_poly.type
_entity_poly.pdbx_seq_one_letter_code
_entity_poly.pdbx_strand_id
1 'polypeptide(L)'
;MQSIMKYVIPAVLILAVIGLVLNPFDFLRQIVTIAVIAGIIFLIYRLYMSRKYGIPFLPSQSGPSRAQIRKAKRTSTQKVTQPPSKFRPRTSSGNSKSKKKSEPLLKKRREDHQLTVIEGKKNKSKKKNRALF
;
A
#
# COMPACT_ATOMS: atom_id res chain seq x y z
N MET A 1 23.84 25.54 -9.90
CA MET A 1 22.90 24.82 -10.81
C MET A 1 21.95 25.77 -11.54
N GLN A 2 21.28 26.72 -10.86
CA GLN A 2 20.32 27.62 -11.52
C GLN A 2 20.92 28.46 -12.65
N SER A 3 22.16 28.93 -12.53
CA SER A 3 22.83 29.69 -13.60
C SER A 3 23.10 28.86 -14.86
N ILE A 4 23.35 27.55 -14.73
CA ILE A 4 23.52 26.65 -15.89
C ILE A 4 22.20 26.52 -16.67
N MET A 5 21.08 26.36 -15.94
CA MET A 5 19.77 26.16 -16.56
C MET A 5 19.32 27.39 -17.36
N LYS A 6 19.73 28.60 -16.94
CA LYS A 6 19.46 29.85 -17.66
C LYS A 6 20.02 29.86 -19.08
N TYR A 7 21.12 29.14 -19.34
CA TYR A 7 21.73 29.06 -20.67
C TYR A 7 21.35 27.78 -21.43
N VAL A 8 21.18 26.67 -20.71
CA VAL A 8 20.82 25.38 -21.34
C VAL A 8 19.44 25.43 -21.97
N ILE A 9 18.44 25.98 -21.28
CA ILE A 9 17.06 26.05 -21.79
C ILE A 9 16.97 26.82 -23.12
N PRO A 10 17.50 28.07 -23.25
CA PRO A 10 17.45 28.78 -24.52
C PRO A 10 18.31 28.10 -25.60
N ALA A 11 19.45 27.51 -25.24
CA ALA A 11 20.28 26.79 -26.21
C ALA A 11 19.55 25.60 -26.84
N VAL A 12 18.84 24.81 -26.02
CA VAL A 12 18.02 23.68 -26.50
C VAL A 12 16.85 24.19 -27.37
N LEU A 13 16.21 25.29 -26.98
CA LEU A 13 15.14 25.91 -27.77
C LEU A 13 15.62 26.37 -29.15
N ILE A 14 16.78 27.04 -29.21
CA ILE A 14 17.37 27.48 -30.48
C ILE A 14 17.69 26.27 -31.36
N LEU A 15 18.28 25.22 -30.79
CA LEU A 15 18.59 24.00 -31.53
C LEU A 15 17.33 23.30 -32.07
N ALA A 16 16.24 23.29 -31.29
CA ALA A 16 14.95 22.75 -31.72
C ALA A 16 14.36 23.54 -32.89
N VAL A 17 14.44 24.87 -32.86
CA VAL A 17 13.97 25.73 -33.97
C VAL A 17 14.80 25.50 -35.22
N ILE A 18 16.13 25.40 -35.10
CA ILE A 18 17.02 25.11 -36.23
C ILE A 18 16.67 23.74 -36.85
N GLY A 19 16.47 22.72 -36.01
CA GLY A 19 16.06 21.39 -36.48
C GLY A 19 14.73 21.41 -37.22
N LEU A 20 13.77 22.19 -36.72
CA LEU A 20 12.45 22.34 -37.34
C LEU A 20 12.51 23.07 -38.70
N VAL A 21 13.36 24.09 -38.85
CA VAL A 21 13.48 24.85 -40.11
C VAL A 21 14.24 24.07 -41.16
N LEU A 22 15.33 23.38 -40.79
CA LEU A 22 16.14 22.64 -41.74
C LEU A 22 15.44 21.39 -42.27
N ASN A 23 14.82 20.59 -41.39
CA ASN A 23 14.16 19.33 -41.76
C ASN A 23 12.99 19.00 -40.80
N PRO A 24 11.81 19.60 -40.99
CA PRO A 24 10.70 19.47 -40.03
C PRO A 24 10.18 18.05 -39.89
N PHE A 25 10.11 17.31 -41.00
CA PHE A 25 9.59 15.94 -41.00
C PHE A 25 10.50 14.97 -40.28
N ASP A 26 11.82 15.05 -40.51
CA ASP A 26 12.78 14.17 -39.84
C ASP A 26 12.93 14.50 -38.36
N PHE A 27 12.91 15.79 -38.00
CA PHE A 27 12.91 16.20 -36.60
C PHE A 27 11.71 15.64 -35.84
N LEU A 28 10.51 15.72 -36.43
CA LEU A 28 9.30 15.18 -35.82
C LEU A 28 9.34 13.65 -35.72
N ARG A 29 9.80 12.96 -36.76
CA ARG A 29 10.03 11.50 -36.74
C ARG A 29 10.98 11.10 -35.62
N GLN A 30 12.06 11.85 -35.43
CA GLN A 30 13.04 11.59 -34.39
C GLN A 30 12.44 11.75 -33.00
N ILE A 31 11.67 12.83 -32.74
CA ILE A 31 10.96 13.03 -31.47
C ILE A 31 10.00 11.87 -31.18
N VAL A 32 9.19 11.49 -32.17
CA VAL A 32 8.23 10.38 -32.04
C VAL A 32 8.98 9.07 -31.75
N THR A 33 10.08 8.81 -32.46
CA THR A 33 10.90 7.61 -32.25
C THR A 33 11.44 7.55 -30.82
N ILE A 34 11.98 8.66 -30.31
CA ILE A 34 12.46 8.76 -28.92
C ILE A 34 11.31 8.52 -27.94
N ALA A 35 10.15 9.13 -28.16
CA ALA A 35 8.98 8.94 -27.30
C ALA A 35 8.48 7.49 -27.30
N VAL A 36 8.48 6.82 -28.46
CA VAL A 36 8.11 5.41 -28.59
C VAL A 36 9.11 4.52 -27.84
N ILE A 37 10.40 4.72 -28.02
CA ILE A 37 11.44 3.95 -27.32
C ILE A 37 11.32 4.14 -25.80
N ALA A 38 11.19 5.38 -25.34
CA ALA A 38 10.99 5.69 -23.92
C ALA A 38 9.70 5.05 -23.39
N GLY A 39 8.62 5.08 -24.17
CA GLY A 39 7.35 4.43 -23.84
C GLY A 39 7.46 2.91 -23.72
N ILE A 40 8.20 2.26 -24.62
CA ILE A 40 8.46 0.81 -24.57
C ILE A 40 9.26 0.47 -23.31
N ILE A 41 10.35 1.19 -23.04
CA ILE A 41 11.17 0.99 -21.84
C ILE A 41 10.32 1.18 -20.58
N PHE A 42 9.49 2.23 -20.56
CA PHE A 42 8.58 2.49 -19.46
C PHE A 42 7.56 1.36 -19.28
N LEU A 43 6.98 0.84 -20.36
CA LEU A 43 6.04 -0.29 -20.31
C LEU A 43 6.70 -1.56 -19.77
N ILE A 44 7.91 -1.90 -20.24
CA ILE A 44 8.65 -3.07 -19.75
C ILE A 44 8.97 -2.91 -18.26
N TYR A 45 9.53 -1.76 -17.88
CA TYR A 45 9.80 -1.44 -16.47
C TYR A 45 8.53 -1.55 -15.63
N ARG A 46 7.44 -0.95 -16.10
CA ARG A 46 6.14 -0.94 -15.42
C ARG A 46 5.57 -2.35 -15.26
N LEU A 47 5.62 -3.18 -16.30
CA LEU A 47 5.14 -4.57 -16.29
C LEU A 47 5.97 -5.46 -15.37
N TYR A 48 7.29 -5.27 -15.37
CA TYR A 48 8.17 -6.01 -14.47
C TYR A 48 7.91 -5.62 -13.00
N MET A 49 7.78 -4.32 -12.73
CA MET A 49 7.53 -3.82 -11.38
C MET A 49 6.14 -4.22 -10.86
N SER A 50 5.11 -4.23 -11.71
CA SER A 50 3.76 -4.67 -11.32
C SER A 50 3.73 -6.15 -10.95
N ARG A 51 4.48 -7.01 -11.69
CA ARG A 51 4.58 -8.44 -11.39
C ARG A 51 5.34 -8.74 -10.09
N LYS A 52 6.40 -7.97 -9.81
CA LYS A 52 7.29 -8.23 -8.67
C LYS A 52 6.84 -7.56 -7.37
N TYR A 53 6.21 -6.39 -7.45
CA TYR A 53 5.88 -5.57 -6.27
C TYR A 53 4.37 -5.32 -6.10
N GLY A 54 3.51 -5.92 -6.94
CA GLY A 54 2.05 -5.79 -6.83
C GLY A 54 1.53 -4.36 -7.02
N ILE A 55 2.31 -3.50 -7.69
CA ILE A 55 1.96 -2.10 -7.90
C ILE A 55 0.76 -2.05 -8.86
N PRO A 56 -0.37 -1.42 -8.48
CA PRO A 56 -1.55 -1.37 -9.33
C PRO A 56 -1.23 -0.66 -10.65
N PHE A 57 -1.73 -1.23 -11.74
CA PHE A 57 -1.42 -0.78 -13.11
C PHE A 57 -1.93 0.65 -13.36
N LEU A 58 -3.09 0.99 -12.80
CA LEU A 58 -3.59 2.35 -12.71
C LEU A 58 -3.12 3.01 -11.41
N PRO A 59 -2.84 4.32 -11.40
CA PRO A 59 -2.64 5.05 -10.15
C PRO A 59 -3.93 4.93 -9.34
N SER A 60 -3.96 4.00 -8.39
CA SER A 60 -4.99 4.04 -7.36
C SER A 60 -4.79 5.38 -6.66
N GLN A 61 -5.80 6.26 -6.71
CA GLN A 61 -5.78 7.49 -5.95
C GLN A 61 -5.25 7.17 -4.56
N SER A 62 -4.08 7.70 -4.21
CA SER A 62 -3.43 7.58 -2.91
C SER A 62 -4.15 8.41 -1.85
N GLY A 63 -5.46 8.53 -2.00
CA GLY A 63 -6.37 9.22 -1.12
C GLY A 63 -7.45 8.25 -0.64
N PRO A 64 -8.09 8.56 0.50
CA PRO A 64 -9.17 7.74 1.01
C PRO A 64 -10.28 7.64 -0.03
N SER A 65 -10.74 6.42 -0.30
CA SER A 65 -11.90 6.18 -1.17
C SER A 65 -13.08 7.04 -0.70
N ARG A 66 -13.95 7.48 -1.63
CA ARG A 66 -15.19 8.21 -1.29
C ARG A 66 -16.01 7.49 -0.21
N ALA A 67 -15.94 6.16 -0.17
CA ALA A 67 -16.55 5.33 0.88
C ALA A 67 -15.88 5.50 2.25
N GLN A 68 -14.55 5.60 2.30
CA GLN A 68 -13.78 5.87 3.52
C GLN A 68 -14.05 7.29 4.03
N ILE A 69 -14.12 8.28 3.15
CA ILE A 69 -14.50 9.66 3.50
C ILE A 69 -15.92 9.70 4.06
N ARG A 70 -16.88 8.99 3.45
CA ARG A 70 -18.27 8.93 3.94
C ARG A 70 -18.40 8.25 5.30
N LYS A 71 -17.61 7.20 5.58
CA LYS A 71 -17.52 6.59 6.90
C LYS A 71 -16.89 7.53 7.92
N ALA A 72 -15.77 8.18 7.58
CA ALA A 72 -15.11 9.15 8.45
C ALA A 72 -16.03 10.31 8.84
N LYS A 73 -16.84 10.83 7.90
CA LYS A 73 -17.85 11.88 8.17
C LYS A 73 -18.95 11.42 9.13
N ARG A 74 -19.33 10.14 9.12
CA ARG A 74 -20.33 9.58 10.05
C ARG A 74 -19.75 9.34 11.45
N THR A 75 -18.48 8.96 11.52
CA THR A 75 -17.78 8.70 12.78
C THR A 75 -17.22 9.97 13.44
N SER A 76 -16.92 11.02 12.67
CA SER A 76 -16.43 12.31 13.21
C SER A 76 -17.46 13.02 14.07
N THR A 77 -18.76 12.84 13.78
CA THR A 77 -19.85 13.42 14.58
C THR A 77 -20.06 12.70 15.92
N GLN A 78 -19.53 11.48 16.09
CA GLN A 78 -19.70 10.70 17.33
C GLN A 78 -18.56 10.87 18.35
N LYS A 79 -17.60 11.77 18.12
CA LYS A 79 -16.54 12.08 19.11
C LYS A 79 -16.61 13.52 19.62
N VAL A 80 -17.74 13.89 20.21
CA VAL A 80 -17.79 15.03 21.15
C VAL A 80 -18.56 14.62 22.40
N THR A 81 -18.11 13.55 23.06
CA THR A 81 -18.41 13.32 24.48
C THR A 81 -17.29 12.51 25.13
N GLN A 82 -16.04 12.95 24.97
CA GLN A 82 -14.99 12.59 25.92
C GLN A 82 -14.26 13.87 26.29
N PRO A 83 -14.20 14.26 27.57
CA PRO A 83 -13.39 15.40 27.99
C PRO A 83 -11.91 15.12 27.67
N PRO A 84 -11.09 16.15 27.43
CA PRO A 84 -9.70 15.98 27.03
C PRO A 84 -8.95 15.24 28.14
N SER A 85 -8.61 13.97 27.90
CA SER A 85 -7.69 13.25 28.78
C SER A 85 -6.33 13.90 28.65
N LYS A 86 -6.03 14.81 29.58
CA LYS A 86 -4.69 15.30 29.84
C LYS A 86 -3.74 14.11 29.87
N PHE A 87 -2.70 14.20 29.06
CA PHE A 87 -1.53 13.33 29.14
C PHE A 87 -1.05 13.29 30.60
N ARG A 88 -1.20 12.15 31.26
CA ARG A 88 -0.51 11.83 32.52
C ARG A 88 -0.03 10.38 32.45
N PRO A 89 1.28 10.12 32.57
CA PRO A 89 1.80 8.76 32.62
C PRO A 89 1.74 8.22 34.05
N ARG A 90 1.74 6.88 34.17
CA ARG A 90 1.88 6.07 35.40
C ARG A 90 0.64 6.11 36.33
N THR A 91 0.23 5.08 37.05
CA THR A 91 0.65 3.70 37.36
C THR A 91 -0.46 3.14 38.27
N SER A 92 -0.71 1.83 38.23
CA SER A 92 -1.16 0.98 39.35
C SER A 92 -2.49 1.26 40.10
N SER A 93 -3.22 0.16 40.33
CA SER A 93 -4.12 -0.11 41.46
C SER A 93 -5.55 0.43 41.43
N GLY A 94 -6.50 -0.44 41.80
CA GLY A 94 -7.65 -0.01 42.60
C GLY A 94 -9.04 -0.41 42.09
N ASN A 95 -9.47 -1.59 42.51
CA ASN A 95 -10.81 -2.16 42.39
C ASN A 95 -11.90 -1.33 43.13
N SER A 96 -13.12 -1.18 42.59
CA SER A 96 -14.39 -1.62 43.25
C SER A 96 -15.70 -1.03 42.66
N LYS A 97 -16.60 -1.96 42.28
CA LYS A 97 -18.05 -2.11 42.63
C LYS A 97 -19.07 -0.98 42.29
N SER A 98 -20.33 -1.21 41.90
CA SER A 98 -21.11 -2.39 41.46
C SER A 98 -22.55 -1.98 41.01
N LYS A 99 -23.25 -2.91 40.34
CA LYS A 99 -24.73 -3.12 40.21
C LYS A 99 -25.45 -2.31 39.10
N LYS A 100 -26.35 -2.86 38.27
CA LYS A 100 -27.26 -4.04 38.41
C LYS A 100 -27.62 -4.65 37.03
N LYS A 101 -28.04 -5.92 37.08
CA LYS A 101 -28.32 -6.89 36.00
C LYS A 101 -29.59 -6.60 35.17
N SER A 102 -29.55 -6.99 33.90
CA SER A 102 -30.62 -7.73 33.21
C SER A 102 -30.06 -8.52 32.00
N GLU A 103 -29.94 -9.83 32.18
CA GLU A 103 -29.92 -10.87 31.14
C GLU A 103 -31.25 -11.63 31.32
N PRO A 104 -31.88 -12.26 30.30
CA PRO A 104 -31.19 -13.20 29.40
C PRO A 104 -31.71 -13.28 27.94
N LEU A 105 -30.95 -13.92 27.05
CA LEU A 105 -31.34 -15.16 26.33
C LEU A 105 -30.43 -15.44 25.12
N LEU A 106 -29.71 -16.57 25.21
CA LEU A 106 -29.37 -17.47 24.10
C LEU A 106 -28.16 -17.12 23.21
N LYS A 107 -27.03 -16.94 23.90
CA LYS A 107 -25.79 -17.72 23.74
C LYS A 107 -25.93 -18.97 22.84
N LYS A 108 -25.48 -18.90 21.57
CA LYS A 108 -24.91 -20.07 20.86
C LYS A 108 -23.39 -19.97 20.88
N ARG A 109 -22.83 -20.02 22.10
CA ARG A 109 -21.41 -20.31 22.32
C ARG A 109 -21.24 -21.79 22.01
N ARG A 110 -20.46 -22.14 20.99
CA ARG A 110 -20.04 -23.52 20.75
C ARG A 110 -19.11 -23.90 21.90
N GLU A 111 -19.67 -24.53 22.93
CA GLU A 111 -18.94 -25.23 23.99
C GLU A 111 -18.69 -26.64 23.44
N ASP A 112 -17.70 -26.79 22.56
CA ASP A 112 -16.86 -27.99 22.48
C ASP A 112 -15.80 -27.79 21.39
N HIS A 113 -14.66 -27.26 21.80
CA HIS A 113 -13.43 -27.41 21.04
C HIS A 113 -12.50 -28.24 21.92
N GLN A 114 -12.56 -29.57 21.79
CA GLN A 114 -11.53 -30.45 22.34
C GLN A 114 -10.19 -30.01 21.78
N LEU A 115 -9.42 -29.27 22.58
CA LEU A 115 -8.00 -29.04 22.35
C LEU A 115 -7.28 -30.32 22.72
N THR A 116 -7.24 -31.29 21.81
CA THR A 116 -6.29 -32.38 21.94
C THR A 116 -4.91 -31.82 21.70
N VAL A 117 -4.06 -31.90 22.72
CA VAL A 117 -2.62 -31.65 22.59
C VAL A 117 -2.11 -32.60 21.52
N ILE A 118 -1.66 -32.05 20.39
CA ILE A 118 -0.84 -32.81 19.45
C ILE A 118 0.51 -32.96 20.15
N GLU A 119 0.64 -33.98 20.98
CA GLU A 119 1.94 -34.40 21.48
C GLU A 119 2.79 -34.73 20.26
N GLY A 120 3.84 -33.94 20.06
CA GLY A 120 4.80 -34.13 18.99
C GLY A 120 5.55 -35.44 19.17
N LYS A 121 4.99 -36.55 18.69
CA LYS A 121 5.76 -37.73 18.28
C LYS A 121 5.80 -37.83 16.75
N LYS A 122 6.15 -36.72 16.10
CA LYS A 122 6.38 -36.64 14.64
C LYS A 122 7.73 -37.25 14.21
N ASN A 123 8.36 -38.10 15.04
CA ASN A 123 9.73 -38.59 14.83
C ASN A 123 9.86 -40.13 14.79
N LYS A 124 8.82 -40.93 14.48
CA LYS A 124 9.02 -42.39 14.39
C LYS A 124 8.54 -43.12 13.12
N SER A 125 7.62 -42.62 12.29
CA SER A 125 7.17 -43.37 11.10
C SER A 125 7.75 -42.91 9.75
N LYS A 126 8.46 -41.76 9.68
CA LYS A 126 9.02 -41.24 8.41
C LYS A 126 10.55 -41.35 8.29
N LYS A 127 11.19 -42.23 9.05
CA LYS A 127 12.65 -42.43 9.09
C LYS A 127 13.12 -43.87 8.85
N LYS A 128 12.33 -44.67 8.14
CA LYS A 128 12.79 -45.97 7.60
C LYS A 128 12.52 -45.94 6.10
N ASN A 129 13.52 -46.25 5.29
CA ASN A 129 13.53 -46.21 3.81
C ASN A 129 14.01 -44.89 3.20
N ARG A 130 15.09 -44.33 3.75
CA ARG A 130 16.13 -43.69 2.92
C ARG A 130 17.37 -44.58 2.99
N ALA A 131 17.35 -45.63 2.19
CA ALA A 131 18.55 -46.30 1.72
C ALA A 131 18.39 -46.42 0.20
N LEU A 132 19.16 -45.58 -0.48
CA LEU A 132 19.63 -45.83 -1.83
C LEU A 132 20.75 -46.89 -1.72
N PHE A 133 20.77 -47.82 -2.67
CA PHE A 133 21.80 -48.72 -3.19
C PHE A 133 21.21 -50.12 -3.43
#